data_AF-A0A973LI75-F1
#
_entry.id   AF-A0A973LI75-F1
#
_cell.length_a   1.000
_cell.length_b   1.000
_cell.length_c   1.000
_cell.angle_alpha   90.00
_cell.angle_beta   90.00
_cell.angle_gamma   90.00
#
_symmetry.space_group_name_H-M   'P 1'
#
loop_
_entity.id
_entity.type
_entity.pdbx_description
1 polymer ?
#
loop_
_entity_poly.entity_id
_entity_poly.type
_entity_poly.pdbx_seq_one_letter_code
_entity_poly.pdbx_strand_id
1 'polypeptide(L)'
;MTSTERAQQAARDQLAELSAAYTEAEAKLDAAREALNDGIVAVLKARTLGPSEVTRIVPYERQHVGRIAKAGGVPPLRERTVVSAKTTAPEPPSA
;
A
#
# COMPACT_ATOMS: atom_id res chain seq x y z
N MET A 1 3.78 -12.64 -47.18
CA MET A 1 2.92 -12.98 -46.04
C MET A 1 1.58 -13.47 -46.54
N THR A 2 1.10 -14.58 -46.02
CA THR A 2 -0.24 -15.11 -46.29
C THR A 2 -1.31 -14.27 -45.59
N SER A 3 -2.59 -14.43 -45.98
CA SER A 3 -3.70 -13.73 -45.33
C SER A 3 -3.81 -14.07 -43.83
N THR A 4 -3.50 -15.32 -43.48
CA THR A 4 -3.52 -15.81 -42.10
C THR A 4 -2.41 -15.20 -41.27
N GLU A 5 -1.19 -15.08 -41.81
CA GLU A 5 -0.07 -14.43 -41.12
C GLU A 5 -0.36 -12.95 -40.83
N ARG A 6 -1.01 -12.25 -41.76
CA ARG A 6 -1.42 -10.85 -41.56
C ARG A 6 -2.48 -10.71 -40.47
N ALA A 7 -3.47 -11.60 -40.44
CA ALA A 7 -4.49 -11.61 -39.38
C ALA A 7 -3.88 -11.93 -38.01
N GLN A 8 -2.94 -12.88 -37.93
CA GLN A 8 -2.23 -13.17 -36.70
C GLN A 8 -1.36 -12.00 -36.24
N GLN A 9 -0.69 -11.31 -37.16
CA GLN A 9 0.10 -10.14 -36.81
C GLN A 9 -0.77 -9.00 -36.26
N ALA A 10 -1.88 -8.68 -36.94
CA ALA A 10 -2.82 -7.67 -36.47
C ALA A 10 -3.40 -8.01 -35.08
N ALA A 11 -3.69 -9.29 -34.82
CA ALA A 11 -4.15 -9.74 -33.50
C ALA A 11 -3.06 -9.58 -32.42
N ARG A 12 -1.79 -9.85 -32.76
CA ARG A 12 -0.66 -9.62 -31.84
C ARG A 12 -0.47 -8.13 -31.54
N ASP A 13 -0.54 -7.29 -32.58
CA ASP A 13 -0.38 -5.84 -32.44
C ASP A 13 -1.50 -5.27 -31.58
N GLN A 14 -2.75 -5.68 -31.80
CA GLN A 14 -3.90 -5.28 -30.99
C GLN A 14 -3.74 -5.69 -29.51
N LEU A 15 -3.28 -6.91 -29.24
CA LEU A 15 -3.03 -7.35 -27.86
C LEU A 15 -1.87 -6.59 -27.21
N ALA A 16 -0.82 -6.28 -27.97
CA ALA A 16 0.30 -5.49 -27.48
C ALA A 16 -0.15 -4.07 -27.09
N GLU A 17 -0.97 -3.42 -27.92
CA GLU A 17 -1.55 -2.11 -27.61
C GLU A 17 -2.40 -2.12 -26.34
N LEU A 18 -3.30 -3.11 -26.21
CA LEU A 18 -4.14 -3.24 -25.01
C LEU A 18 -3.31 -3.52 -23.75
N SER A 19 -2.27 -4.35 -23.87
CA SER A 19 -1.35 -4.64 -22.76
C SER A 19 -0.56 -3.42 -22.32
N ALA A 20 -0.11 -2.60 -23.29
CA ALA A 20 0.58 -1.34 -23.00
C ALA A 20 -0.36 -0.34 -22.28
N ALA A 21 -1.59 -0.19 -22.77
CA ALA A 21 -2.59 0.69 -22.14
C ALA A 21 -2.95 0.23 -20.71
N TYR A 22 -3.06 -1.08 -20.49
CA TYR A 22 -3.30 -1.66 -19.18
C TYR A 22 -2.13 -1.35 -18.22
N THR A 23 -0.89 -1.61 -18.65
CA THR A 23 0.31 -1.32 -17.87
C THR A 23 0.42 0.17 -17.49
N GLU A 24 0.10 1.07 -18.43
CA GLU A 24 0.10 2.51 -18.16
C GLU A 24 -0.97 2.90 -17.12
N ALA A 25 -2.15 2.29 -17.18
CA ALA A 25 -3.20 2.52 -16.22
C ALA A 25 -2.83 2.01 -14.82
N GLU A 26 -2.18 0.85 -14.72
CA GLU A 26 -1.64 0.33 -13.45
C GLU A 26 -0.61 1.29 -12.86
N ALA A 27 0.34 1.78 -13.68
CA ALA A 27 1.36 2.72 -13.22
C ALA A 27 0.74 4.03 -12.67
N LYS A 28 -0.30 4.55 -13.33
CA LYS A 28 -1.04 5.73 -12.84
C LYS A 28 -1.78 5.46 -11.53
N LEU A 29 -2.38 4.28 -11.41
CA LEU A 29 -3.07 3.87 -10.18
C LEU A 29 -2.10 3.73 -9.01
N ASP A 30 -0.93 3.13 -9.24
CA ASP A 30 0.08 2.96 -8.21
C ASP A 30 0.66 4.31 -7.76
N ALA A 31 0.96 5.22 -8.70
CA ALA A 31 1.38 6.57 -8.36
C ALA A 31 0.31 7.33 -7.55
N ALA A 32 -0.98 7.17 -7.89
CA ALA A 32 -2.08 7.78 -7.14
C ALA A 32 -2.21 7.18 -5.73
N ARG A 33 -1.99 5.86 -5.57
CA ARG A 33 -1.99 5.19 -4.27
C ARG A 33 -0.84 5.68 -3.39
N GLU A 34 0.36 5.81 -3.94
CA GLU A 34 1.52 6.34 -3.23
C GLU A 34 1.26 7.77 -2.74
N ALA A 35 0.80 8.66 -3.62
CA ALA A 35 0.47 10.04 -3.26
C ALA A 35 -0.61 10.12 -2.16
N LEU A 36 -1.64 9.25 -2.23
CA LEU A 36 -2.66 9.17 -1.18
C LEU A 36 -2.07 8.68 0.15
N ASN A 37 -1.21 7.66 0.12
CA ASN A 37 -0.56 7.12 1.32
C ASN A 37 0.32 8.18 2.00
N ASP A 38 1.09 8.94 1.22
CA ASP A 38 1.92 10.04 1.72
C ASP A 38 1.05 11.13 2.34
N GLY A 39 -0.07 11.48 1.70
CA GLY A 39 -1.05 12.43 2.25
C GLY A 39 -1.63 11.95 3.59
N ILE A 40 -1.99 10.66 3.70
CA ILE A 40 -2.44 10.04 4.96
C ILE A 40 -1.37 10.20 6.05
N VAL A 41 -0.11 9.86 5.74
CA VAL A 41 1.00 9.96 6.70
C VAL A 41 1.19 11.42 7.13
N ALA A 42 1.18 12.37 6.19
CA ALA A 42 1.37 13.78 6.48
C ALA A 42 0.29 14.33 7.43
N VAL A 43 -0.99 14.04 7.13
CA VAL A 43 -2.14 14.43 7.96
C VAL A 43 -2.04 13.85 9.37
N LEU A 44 -1.72 12.56 9.48
CA LEU A 44 -1.62 11.89 10.78
C LEU A 44 -0.40 12.35 11.59
N LYS A 45 0.74 12.65 10.95
CA LYS A 45 1.91 13.26 11.62
C LYS A 45 1.59 14.66 12.13
N ALA A 46 0.90 15.46 11.31
CA ALA A 46 0.48 16.81 11.67
C ALA A 46 -0.61 16.84 12.75
N ARG A 47 -1.26 15.69 13.02
CA ARG A 47 -2.38 15.55 13.97
C ARG A 47 -3.54 16.50 13.69
N THR A 48 -3.73 16.87 12.43
CA THR A 48 -4.85 17.74 12.00
C THR A 48 -6.17 16.97 11.97
N LEU A 49 -6.13 15.70 11.60
CA LEU A 49 -7.27 14.78 11.65
C LEU A 49 -6.89 13.50 12.42
N GLY A 50 -7.86 12.96 13.16
CA GLY A 50 -7.71 11.67 13.80
C GLY A 50 -7.79 10.50 12.81
N PRO A 51 -7.26 9.31 13.17
CA PRO A 51 -7.32 8.12 12.31
C PRO A 51 -8.75 7.75 11.85
N SER A 52 -9.74 7.94 12.71
CA SER A 52 -11.15 7.66 12.39
C SER A 52 -11.74 8.64 11.37
N GLU A 53 -11.28 9.89 11.35
CA GLU A 53 -11.72 10.90 10.38
C GLU A 53 -11.09 10.64 9.02
N VAL A 54 -9.78 10.34 9.01
CA VAL A 54 -9.07 9.95 7.78
C VAL A 54 -9.76 8.77 7.10
N THR A 55 -10.12 7.72 7.84
CA THR A 55 -10.81 6.53 7.30
C THR A 55 -12.20 6.78 6.72
N ARG A 56 -12.84 7.92 7.04
CA ARG A 56 -14.13 8.29 6.44
C ARG A 56 -13.97 8.97 5.08
N ILE A 57 -12.79 9.50 4.79
CA ILE A 57 -12.50 10.29 3.59
C ILE A 57 -11.77 9.43 2.55
N VAL A 58 -10.89 8.54 3.01
CA VAL A 58 -10.10 7.67 2.12
C VAL A 58 -10.79 6.33 1.87
N PRO A 59 -10.55 5.67 0.72
CA PRO A 59 -11.17 4.38 0.38
C PRO A 59 -10.61 3.19 1.17
N TYR A 60 -9.83 3.43 2.23
CA TYR A 60 -9.16 2.40 3.00
C TYR A 60 -9.84 2.16 4.35
N GLU A 61 -9.90 0.89 4.72
CA GLU A 61 -10.33 0.49 6.04
C GLU A 61 -9.30 0.86 7.12
N ARG A 62 -9.78 0.94 8.36
CA ARG A 62 -9.00 1.49 9.49
C ARG A 62 -7.69 0.73 9.75
N GLN A 63 -7.67 -0.58 9.58
CA GLN A 63 -6.44 -1.35 9.81
C GLN A 63 -5.40 -1.06 8.72
N HIS A 64 -5.85 -0.85 7.48
CA HIS A 64 -4.96 -0.48 6.38
C HIS A 64 -4.36 0.91 6.60
N VAL A 65 -5.17 1.91 6.98
CA VAL A 65 -4.65 3.25 7.37
C VAL A 65 -3.66 3.15 8.54
N GLY A 66 -3.93 2.29 9.53
CA GLY A 66 -2.99 2.03 10.62
C GLY A 66 -1.65 1.44 10.16
N ARG A 67 -1.66 0.55 9.17
CA ARG A 67 -0.42 0.00 8.56
C ARG A 67 0.37 1.06 7.82
N ILE A 68 -0.30 1.89 7.01
CA ILE A 68 0.33 3.03 6.32
C ILE A 68 0.96 3.99 7.32
N ALA A 69 0.22 4.38 8.36
CA ALA A 69 0.70 5.27 9.40
C ALA A 69 1.95 4.71 10.11
N LYS A 70 1.93 3.41 10.46
CA LYS A 70 3.07 2.73 11.07
C LYS A 70 4.28 2.70 10.14
N ALA A 71 4.09 2.34 8.87
CA ALA A 71 5.17 2.30 7.87
C ALA A 71 5.77 3.70 7.63
N GLY A 72 4.95 4.75 7.63
CA GLY A 72 5.36 6.14 7.52
C GLY A 72 5.95 6.75 8.81
N GLY A 73 6.08 5.98 9.89
CA GLY A 73 6.67 6.43 11.16
C GLY A 73 5.77 7.37 11.98
N VAL A 74 4.45 7.28 11.83
CA VAL A 74 3.51 8.03 12.69
C VAL A 74 3.54 7.44 14.11
N PRO A 75 3.86 8.23 15.14
CA PRO A 75 3.85 7.74 16.51
C PRO A 75 2.43 7.39 16.95
N PRO A 76 2.24 6.30 17.72
CA PRO A 76 0.93 5.91 18.20
C PRO A 76 0.34 6.98 19.12
N LEU A 77 -0.98 7.15 19.08
CA LEU A 77 -1.69 8.13 19.90
C LEU A 77 -1.62 7.85 21.41
N ARG A 78 -1.41 6.58 21.78
CA ARG A 78 -1.22 6.14 23.16
C ARG A 78 -0.07 5.16 23.20
N GLU A 79 0.74 5.25 24.24
CA GLU A 79 1.78 4.27 24.51
C GLU A 79 1.18 2.89 24.67
N ARG A 80 1.91 1.87 24.22
CA ARG A 80 1.43 0.50 24.24
C ARG A 80 1.55 -0.02 25.66
N THR A 81 0.42 -0.09 26.36
CA THR A 81 0.36 -0.53 27.77
C THR A 81 0.42 -2.05 27.95
N VAL A 82 0.19 -2.83 26.88
CA VAL A 82 0.22 -4.30 26.92
C VAL A 82 1.47 -4.81 26.22
N VAL A 83 2.28 -5.59 26.95
CA VAL A 83 3.46 -6.30 26.44
C VAL A 83 3.22 -7.80 26.61
N SER A 84 3.40 -8.58 25.53
CA SER A 84 3.29 -10.04 25.59
C SER A 84 4.51 -10.63 26.32
N ALA A 85 4.28 -11.44 27.35
CA ALA A 85 5.32 -12.01 28.22
C ALA A 85 6.24 -13.07 27.56
N LYS A 86 6.20 -13.25 26.24
CA LYS A 86 6.86 -14.39 25.55
C LYS A 86 8.32 -14.17 25.12
N THR A 87 8.94 -13.04 25.43
CA THR A 87 10.30 -12.68 24.93
C THR A 87 11.39 -12.63 26.01
N THR A 88 11.10 -12.97 27.26
CA THR A 88 12.13 -13.04 28.33
C THR A 88 12.14 -14.42 28.97
N ALA A 89 12.76 -15.39 28.29
CA ALA A 89 13.33 -16.54 28.96
C ALA A 89 14.78 -16.18 29.32
N PRO A 90 15.16 -16.05 30.60
CA PRO A 90 16.56 -15.86 30.97
C PRO A 90 17.33 -17.16 30.71
N GLU A 91 18.48 -17.04 30.04
CA GLU A 91 19.47 -18.10 29.88
C GLU A 91 19.94 -18.57 31.27
N PRO A 92 19.90 -19.88 31.60
CA PRO A 92 20.35 -20.35 32.90
C PRO A 92 21.88 -20.24 33.00
N PRO A 93 22.43 -19.92 34.20
CA PRO A 93 23.87 -19.84 34.38
C PRO A 93 24.49 -21.23 34.18
N SER A 94 25.46 -21.29 33.26
CA SER A 94 26.28 -22.47 33.03
C SER A 94 27.07 -22.78 34.30
N ALA A 95 26.87 -23.98 34.86
CA ALA A 95 27.68 -24.57 35.92
C ALA A 95 28.75 -25.49 35.32
#